data_AF-A0A3M0HQ24-F1
#
_entry.id   AF-A0A3M0HQ24-F1
#
_cell.length_a   1.000
_cell.length_b   1.000
_cell.length_c   1.000
_cell.angle_alpha   90.00
_cell.angle_beta   90.00
_cell.angle_gamma   90.00
#
_symmetry.space_group_name_H-M   'P 1'
#
loop_
_entity.id
_entity.type
_entity.pdbx_description
1 polymer ?
#
loop_
_entity_poly.entity_id
_entity_poly.type
_entity_poly.pdbx_seq_one_letter_code
_entity_poly.pdbx_strand_id
1 'polypeptide(L)'
;MPLIIKGHGSPADSGTEIAPNHFAVGSILKDIGALYASLNLHWENDNGRGVGQYCVEKSKVLDASGSVMLTREQKLGGCDNGGGWGFNIGPGSYTYVLDVDVRDGESLHAEQSFLVE
;
A
#
# COMPACT_ATOMS: atom_id res chain seq x y z
N MET A 1 1.18 -19.10 -1.04
CA MET A 1 0.64 -18.58 0.25
C MET A 1 -0.04 -17.24 -0.03
N PRO A 2 -1.23 -16.92 0.49
CA PRO A 2 -1.88 -15.65 0.17
C PRO A 2 -1.18 -14.46 0.86
N LEU A 3 -1.17 -13.31 0.18
CA LEU A 3 -0.72 -12.03 0.73
C LEU A 3 -1.90 -11.28 1.34
N ILE A 4 -1.64 -10.55 2.42
CA ILE A 4 -2.61 -9.70 3.12
C ILE A 4 -2.04 -8.28 3.10
N ILE A 5 -2.80 -7.33 2.56
CA ILE A 5 -2.46 -5.90 2.56
C ILE A 5 -3.09 -5.25 3.80
N LYS A 6 -2.35 -4.39 4.49
CA LYS A 6 -2.78 -3.65 5.66
C LYS A 6 -2.45 -2.17 5.52
N GLY A 7 -3.36 -1.33 5.99
CA GLY A 7 -3.07 0.07 6.26
C GLY A 7 -2.06 0.17 7.41
N HIS A 8 -0.96 0.88 7.19
CA HIS A 8 -0.17 1.42 8.28
C HIS A 8 -0.48 2.90 8.33
N GLY A 9 -1.27 3.31 9.33
CA GLY A 9 -1.65 4.70 9.52
C GLY A 9 -0.44 5.62 9.41
N SER A 10 -0.56 6.64 8.57
CA SER A 10 0.29 7.82 8.70
C SER A 10 0.00 8.44 10.07
N PRO A 11 0.94 9.19 10.68
CA PRO A 11 0.57 10.08 11.77
C PRO A 11 -0.66 10.92 11.38
N ALA A 12 -1.51 11.25 12.37
CA ALA A 12 -2.79 11.94 12.17
C ALA A 12 -2.68 13.21 11.30
N ASP A 13 -1.48 13.79 11.26
CA ASP A 13 -1.09 14.98 10.53
C ASP A 13 -0.99 14.80 9.01
N SER A 14 -0.75 13.58 8.51
CA SER A 14 -0.45 13.30 7.11
C SER A 14 -1.44 12.35 6.43
N GLY A 15 -2.31 11.66 7.18
CA GLY A 15 -3.40 10.84 6.64
C GLY A 15 -3.87 9.82 7.67
N THR A 16 -5.17 9.84 8.02
CA THR A 16 -5.70 9.00 9.10
C THR A 16 -6.59 7.91 8.53
N GLU A 17 -6.36 6.65 8.89
CA GLU A 17 -7.34 5.58 8.62
C GLU A 17 -8.55 5.77 9.55
N ILE A 18 -9.72 6.06 8.98
CA ILE A 18 -10.96 6.36 9.70
C ILE A 18 -11.92 5.16 9.75
N ALA A 19 -11.73 4.21 8.85
CA ALA A 19 -12.35 2.89 8.83
C ALA A 19 -11.43 1.95 8.02
N PRO A 20 -11.61 0.62 8.08
CA PRO A 20 -10.76 -0.31 7.34
C PRO A 20 -10.67 0.05 5.85
N ASN A 21 -9.46 0.31 5.37
CA ASN A 21 -9.16 0.74 3.99
C ASN A 21 -9.83 2.07 3.58
N HIS A 22 -10.15 2.92 4.55
CA HIS A 22 -10.74 4.23 4.31
C HIS A 22 -9.91 5.28 5.06
N PHE A 23 -9.34 6.22 4.30
CA PHE A 23 -8.41 7.22 4.80
C PHE A 23 -8.95 8.62 4.61
N ALA A 24 -8.73 9.49 5.58
CA ALA A 24 -9.01 10.91 5.48
C ALA A 24 -7.71 11.70 5.29
N VAL A 25 -7.76 12.77 4.49
CA VAL A 25 -6.70 13.78 4.42
C VAL A 25 -6.51 14.38 5.83
N GLY A 26 -5.26 14.37 6.31
CA GLY A 26 -4.90 14.86 7.65
C GLY A 26 -5.23 16.35 7.84
N SER A 27 -5.58 16.74 9.06
CA SER A 27 -6.05 18.12 9.35
C SER A 27 -4.99 19.18 9.05
N ILE A 28 -3.71 18.91 9.31
CA ILE A 28 -2.61 19.84 9.01
C ILE A 28 -2.49 20.07 7.51
N LEU A 29 -2.63 19.01 6.69
CA LEU A 29 -2.60 19.14 5.24
C LEU A 29 -3.78 19.97 4.73
N LYS A 30 -4.98 19.79 5.30
CA LYS A 30 -6.15 20.63 5.01
C LYS A 30 -5.88 22.10 5.35
N ASP A 31 -5.28 22.39 6.49
CA ASP A 31 -5.02 23.76 6.97
C ASP A 31 -4.03 24.53 6.08
N ILE A 32 -3.09 23.83 5.42
CA ILE A 32 -2.15 24.43 4.47
C ILE A 32 -2.61 24.35 3.00
N GLY A 33 -3.84 23.89 2.74
CA GLY A 33 -4.42 23.77 1.41
C GLY A 33 -3.92 22.57 0.59
N ALA A 34 -3.25 21.60 1.21
CA ALA A 34 -2.86 20.35 0.58
C ALA A 34 -4.03 19.35 0.57
N LEU A 35 -4.40 18.88 -0.62
CA LEU A 35 -5.49 17.93 -0.83
C LEU A 35 -4.95 16.53 -1.14
N TYR A 36 -4.06 16.00 -0.29
CA TYR A 36 -3.55 14.64 -0.42
C TYR A 36 -3.42 13.96 0.95
N ALA A 37 -3.58 12.65 0.98
CA ALA A 37 -3.20 11.81 2.10
C ALA A 37 -1.85 11.15 1.81
N SER A 38 -0.93 11.21 2.77
CA SER A 38 0.25 10.36 2.84
C SER A 38 -0.14 9.03 3.44
N LEU A 39 -0.13 7.97 2.64
CA LEU A 39 -0.47 6.61 3.05
C LEU A 39 0.79 5.78 3.14
N ASN A 40 0.78 4.76 3.99
CA ASN A 40 1.77 3.68 3.97
C ASN A 40 1.02 2.36 3.97
N LEU A 41 1.14 1.61 2.88
CA LEU A 41 0.54 0.28 2.78
C LEU A 41 1.62 -0.77 3.02
N HIS A 42 1.31 -1.69 3.91
CA HIS A 42 2.16 -2.82 4.28
C HIS A 42 1.52 -4.13 3.82
N TRP A 43 2.32 -5.16 3.60
CA TRP A 43 1.80 -6.49 3.30
C TRP A 43 2.54 -7.57 4.07
N GLU A 44 1.85 -8.65 4.39
CA GLU A 44 2.37 -9.85 5.04
C GLU A 44 1.71 -11.11 4.42
N ASN A 45 2.14 -12.31 4.79
CA ASN A 45 1.44 -13.56 4.48
C ASN A 45 0.40 -13.91 5.56
N ASP A 46 -0.40 -14.95 5.31
CA ASP A 46 -1.42 -15.48 6.23
C ASP A 46 -0.94 -15.87 7.64
N ASN A 47 0.36 -16.17 7.80
CA ASN A 47 0.97 -16.48 9.08
C ASN A 47 1.56 -15.25 9.78
N GLY A 48 1.28 -14.04 9.29
CA GLY A 48 1.85 -12.79 9.79
C GLY A 48 3.35 -12.67 9.55
N ARG A 49 3.87 -13.41 8.58
CA ARG A 49 5.28 -13.47 8.22
C ARG A 49 5.46 -13.09 6.76
N GLY A 50 6.70 -13.14 6.32
CA GLY A 50 7.08 -12.99 4.93
C GLY A 50 7.03 -14.22 4.08
N VAL A 51 7.32 -14.00 2.80
CA VAL A 51 7.29 -15.02 1.76
C VAL A 51 8.68 -15.54 1.36
N GLY A 52 9.74 -15.13 2.10
CA GLY A 52 11.09 -15.65 1.93
C GLY A 52 12.20 -14.66 2.31
N GLN A 53 13.46 -15.10 2.17
CA GLN A 53 14.63 -14.26 2.48
C GLN A 53 14.82 -13.10 1.50
N TYR A 54 14.47 -13.29 0.23
CA TYR A 54 14.62 -12.29 -0.83
C TYR A 54 13.43 -12.34 -1.78
N CYS A 55 12.91 -11.17 -2.15
CA CYS A 55 11.83 -11.04 -3.11
C CYS A 55 11.91 -9.70 -3.83
N VAL A 56 11.22 -9.60 -4.96
CA VAL A 56 10.98 -8.35 -5.68
C VAL A 56 9.52 -7.98 -5.49
N GLU A 57 9.28 -6.85 -4.84
CA GLU A 57 7.96 -6.26 -4.71
C GLU A 57 7.69 -5.32 -5.89
N LYS A 58 6.54 -5.51 -6.54
CA LYS A 58 6.01 -4.64 -7.59
C LYS A 58 4.62 -4.18 -7.16
N SER A 59 4.49 -2.89 -6.93
CA SER A 59 3.28 -2.28 -6.38
C SER A 59 2.77 -1.20 -7.32
N LYS A 60 1.46 -1.13 -7.51
CA LYS A 60 0.81 -0.05 -8.27
C LYS A 60 -0.51 0.37 -7.63
N VAL A 61 -0.88 1.62 -7.85
CA VAL A 61 -2.18 2.16 -7.47
C VAL A 61 -2.96 2.47 -8.73
N LEU A 62 -4.17 1.91 -8.83
CA LEU A 62 -5.12 2.17 -9.91
C LEU A 62 -6.19 3.13 -9.43
N ASP A 63 -6.63 4.06 -10.27
CA ASP A 63 -7.84 4.84 -10.02
C ASP A 63 -9.12 4.05 -10.36
N ALA A 64 -10.29 4.68 -10.15
CA ALA A 64 -11.60 4.08 -10.44
C ALA A 64 -11.81 3.71 -11.93
N SER A 65 -11.02 4.26 -12.85
CA SER A 65 -11.05 3.88 -14.27
C SER A 65 -10.14 2.70 -14.60
N GLY A 66 -9.34 2.23 -13.64
CA GLY A 66 -8.29 1.24 -13.84
C GLY A 66 -6.97 1.83 -14.35
N SER A 67 -6.85 3.17 -14.41
CA SER A 67 -5.63 3.84 -14.85
C SER A 67 -4.56 3.80 -13.76
N VAL A 68 -3.31 3.55 -14.14
CA VAL A 68 -2.19 3.51 -13.21
C VAL A 68 -1.83 4.93 -12.78
N MET A 69 -1.98 5.21 -11.49
CA MET A 69 -1.66 6.50 -10.87
C MET A 69 -0.22 6.53 -10.34
N LEU A 70 0.20 5.43 -9.71
CA LEU A 70 1.50 5.32 -9.05
C LEU A 70 2.04 3.90 -9.26
N THR A 71 3.37 3.77 -9.33
CA THR A 71 4.06 2.48 -9.40
C THR A 71 5.34 2.50 -8.57
N ARG A 72 5.71 1.35 -8.02
CA ARG A 72 7.00 1.13 -7.38
C ARG A 72 7.46 -0.31 -7.60
N GLU A 73 8.75 -0.47 -7.89
CA GLU A 73 9.43 -1.76 -7.85
C GLU A 73 10.58 -1.67 -6.84
N GLN A 74 10.71 -2.66 -5.96
CA GLN A 74 11.79 -2.72 -4.99
C GLN A 74 12.26 -4.14 -4.69
N LYS A 75 13.57 -4.29 -4.48
CA LYS A 75 14.18 -5.55 -4.02
C LYS A 75 14.28 -5.52 -2.51
N LEU A 76 13.71 -6.53 -1.85
CA LEU A 76 13.72 -6.63 -0.39
C LEU A 76 14.76 -7.68 0.03
N GLY A 77 15.67 -7.26 0.93
CA GLY A 77 16.74 -8.10 1.49
C GLY A 77 16.31 -9.00 2.65
N GLY A 78 15.01 -9.05 2.93
CA GLY A 78 14.37 -9.80 4.00
C GLY A 78 12.86 -9.62 3.85
N CYS A 79 12.19 -10.55 3.17
CA CYS A 79 10.74 -10.48 3.00
C CYS A 79 9.99 -11.09 4.16
N ASP A 80 10.69 -11.72 5.12
CA ASP A 80 10.21 -12.40 6.34
C ASP A 80 9.28 -11.57 7.25
N ASN A 81 9.28 -10.25 7.11
CA ASN A 81 8.38 -9.32 7.81
C ASN A 81 7.47 -8.56 6.86
N GLY A 82 7.35 -8.99 5.60
CA GLY A 82 6.62 -8.26 4.59
C GLY A 82 7.39 -7.09 3.98
N GLY A 83 6.67 -6.28 3.22
CA GLY A 83 7.18 -5.08 2.55
C GLY A 83 6.20 -3.93 2.69
N GLY A 84 6.57 -2.76 2.19
CA GLY A 84 5.67 -1.62 2.29
C GLY A 84 6.10 -0.42 1.46
N TRP A 85 5.13 0.45 1.22
CA TRP A 85 5.32 1.63 0.41
C TRP A 85 4.52 2.81 0.94
N GLY A 86 5.25 3.87 1.30
CA GLY A 86 4.70 5.18 1.57
C GLY A 86 4.53 6.03 0.30
N PHE A 87 3.36 6.63 0.10
CA PHE A 87 3.07 7.50 -1.05
C PHE A 87 2.02 8.56 -0.71
N ASN A 88 1.94 9.61 -1.54
CA ASN A 88 0.93 10.66 -1.42
C ASN A 88 -0.12 10.51 -2.52
N ILE A 89 -1.40 10.62 -2.18
CA ILE A 89 -2.49 10.50 -3.14
C ILE A 89 -3.65 11.41 -2.77
N GLY A 90 -4.33 11.97 -3.78
CA GLY A 90 -5.49 12.84 -3.58
C GLY A 90 -6.75 12.07 -3.14
N PRO A 91 -7.85 12.78 -2.85
CA PRO A 91 -9.16 12.17 -2.65
C PRO A 91 -9.61 11.36 -3.86
N GLY A 92 -10.22 10.21 -3.61
CA GLY A 92 -10.70 9.32 -4.65
C GLY A 92 -10.80 7.86 -4.22
N SER A 93 -11.37 7.05 -5.09
CA SER A 93 -11.41 5.58 -4.95
C SER A 93 -10.28 4.95 -5.74
N TYR A 94 -9.58 4.01 -5.11
CA TYR A 94 -8.37 3.42 -5.66
C TYR A 94 -8.30 1.92 -5.40
N THR A 95 -7.45 1.24 -6.17
CA THR A 95 -7.06 -0.15 -5.91
C THR A 95 -5.55 -0.25 -5.82
N TYR A 96 -5.03 -0.74 -4.69
CA TYR A 96 -3.64 -1.12 -4.55
C TYR A 96 -3.45 -2.54 -5.08
N VAL A 97 -2.52 -2.72 -6.01
CA VAL A 97 -2.18 -4.03 -6.57
C VAL A 97 -0.72 -4.32 -6.23
N LEU A 98 -0.49 -5.52 -5.72
CA LEU A 98 0.79 -6.00 -5.23
C LEU A 98 1.13 -7.33 -5.89
N ASP A 99 2.27 -7.38 -6.55
CA ASP A 99 2.91 -8.58 -7.05
C ASP A 99 4.26 -8.78 -6.33
N VAL A 100 4.51 -9.96 -5.79
CA VAL A 100 5.75 -10.31 -5.08
C VAL A 100 6.38 -11.53 -5.72
N ASP A 101 7.50 -11.31 -6.41
CA ASP A 101 8.29 -12.37 -7.04
C ASP A 101 9.30 -12.94 -6.04
N VAL A 102 9.22 -14.24 -5.75
CA VAL A 102 10.19 -14.94 -4.88
C VAL A 102 11.21 -15.71 -5.70
N ARG A 103 12.36 -16.04 -5.08
CA ARG A 103 13.52 -16.66 -5.76
C ARG A 103 13.24 -17.99 -6.48
N ASP A 104 12.18 -18.70 -6.08
CA ASP A 104 11.83 -20.00 -6.66
C ASP A 104 10.88 -19.87 -7.88
N GLY A 105 10.67 -18.66 -8.40
CA GLY A 105 9.85 -18.39 -9.58
C GLY A 105 8.35 -18.31 -9.32
N GLU A 106 7.91 -18.45 -8.06
CA GLU A 106 6.55 -18.16 -7.64
C GLU A 106 6.35 -16.63 -7.60
N SER A 107 5.22 -16.17 -8.13
CA SER A 107 4.78 -14.78 -8.02
C SER A 107 3.46 -14.77 -7.26
N LEU A 108 3.42 -14.00 -6.18
CA LEU A 108 2.27 -13.88 -5.30
C LEU A 108 1.56 -12.57 -5.58
N HIS A 109 0.23 -12.61 -5.61
CA HIS A 109 -0.59 -11.46 -6.00
C HIS A 109 -1.62 -11.12 -4.92
N ALA A 110 -1.82 -9.84 -4.67
CA ALA A 110 -2.91 -9.33 -3.86
C ALA A 110 -3.41 -7.97 -4.34
N GLU A 111 -4.71 -7.73 -4.12
CA GLU A 111 -5.35 -6.44 -4.40
C GLU A 111 -6.14 -5.99 -3.18
N GLN A 112 -6.15 -4.67 -2.95
CA GLN A 112 -6.94 -4.05 -1.91
C GLN A 112 -7.51 -2.73 -2.41
N SER A 113 -8.84 -2.65 -2.50
CA SER A 113 -9.52 -1.39 -2.73
C SER A 113 -9.45 -0.50 -1.50
N PHE A 114 -9.28 0.80 -1.70
CA PHE A 114 -9.29 1.80 -0.63
C PHE A 114 -9.90 3.13 -1.09
N LEU A 115 -10.34 3.93 -0.13
CA LEU A 115 -10.96 5.23 -0.34
C LEU A 115 -10.17 6.33 0.38
N VAL A 116 -10.05 7.50 -0.24
CA VAL A 116 -9.46 8.71 0.35
C VAL A 116 -10.47 9.86 0.29
N GLU A 117 -10.75 10.50 1.44
CA GLU A 117 -11.71 11.61 1.63
C GLU A 117 -11.10 12.90 2.24
#